data_AF-A0A2C9UX33-F1
#
_entry.id   AF-A0A2C9UX33-F1
#
_cell.length_a   1.000
_cell.length_b   1.000
_cell.length_c   1.000
_cell.angle_alpha   90.00
_cell.angle_beta   90.00
_cell.angle_gamma   90.00
#
_symmetry.space_group_name_H-M   'P 1'
#
loop_
_entity.id
_entity.type
_entity.pdbx_description
1 polymer ?
#
loop_
_entity_poly.entity_id
_entity_poly.type
_entity_poly.pdbx_seq_one_letter_code
_entity_poly.pdbx_strand_id
1 'polypeptide(L)'
;MIKLMLPSHVSGGFWLGLNKQFCDEHMPKQDTMIVLENESGMNYQAKYLVKKVGLSGGWRGFSIAHELLEGDVLVFQLVRPTKFKVYIVRVNGLEEVDGALGLLKLDSCIKQRSPENLSTATEAIEYQETEPHLMCNPDLNNQKYVNMANGANYGHLSDHSENEREDLGFDVLDGIRLSESAVDFNQVKSFDDFDIIINGLVINPELSRHLQSKYYDLCCSQRSFLHEQLLGGLNCKLAAGVIAETINIADAIRASKLTNPLESFATWKRTLKAFQTLGMNINFLLDRLDQLTSLAAKSRRHKEARIERVNAEEELRTLETKLLEIKETSSRLDIEIQQLEAKSENYELKFREVAEAPW
;
A
#
# COMPACT_ATOMS: atom_id res chain seq x y z
N MET A 1 7.35 18.90 1.20
CA MET A 1 7.34 18.52 2.64
C MET A 1 6.07 17.71 2.93
N ILE A 2 6.17 16.61 3.67
CA ILE A 2 5.03 15.75 4.01
C ILE A 2 4.73 15.87 5.51
N LYS A 3 3.45 15.89 5.90
CA LYS A 3 3.05 16.03 7.30
C LYS A 3 1.85 15.13 7.62
N LEU A 4 2.02 14.25 8.61
CA LEU A 4 0.92 13.49 9.21
C LEU A 4 0.14 14.38 10.20
N MET A 5 -1.19 14.41 10.08
CA MET A 5 -2.06 15.16 10.96
C MET A 5 -2.22 14.46 12.30
N LEU A 6 -1.94 15.20 13.37
CA LEU A 6 -2.11 14.78 14.76
C LEU A 6 -3.31 15.53 15.36
N PRO A 7 -3.87 15.08 16.49
CA PRO A 7 -4.98 15.77 17.16
C PRO A 7 -4.70 17.26 17.41
N SER A 8 -3.46 17.60 17.75
CA SER A 8 -3.01 18.98 17.99
C SER A 8 -3.11 19.87 16.74
N HIS A 9 -3.04 19.30 15.55
CA HIS A 9 -3.13 20.01 14.28
C HIS A 9 -4.58 20.29 13.87
N VAL A 10 -5.54 19.42 14.24
CA VAL A 10 -6.90 19.41 13.64
C VAL A 10 -8.08 19.55 14.60
N SER A 11 -7.96 19.23 15.90
CA SER A 11 -9.12 19.22 16.81
C SER A 11 -8.94 20.03 18.10
N GLY A 12 -7.70 20.22 18.58
CA GLY A 12 -7.44 20.94 19.84
C GLY A 12 -6.69 22.26 19.69
N GLY A 13 -5.48 22.21 19.13
CA GLY A 13 -4.55 23.36 19.13
C GLY A 13 -4.55 24.19 17.85
N PHE A 14 -4.93 23.59 16.72
CA PHE A 14 -4.83 24.19 15.38
C PHE A 14 -3.49 24.89 15.13
N TRP A 15 -2.42 24.18 15.48
CA TRP A 15 -1.05 24.62 15.26
C TRP A 15 -0.33 23.60 14.40
N LEU A 16 0.26 24.02 13.28
CA LEU A 16 0.99 23.11 12.39
C LEU A 16 2.49 23.41 12.45
N GLY A 17 3.23 22.60 13.21
CA GLY A 17 4.70 22.66 13.20
C GLY A 17 5.28 22.14 11.88
N LEU A 18 6.21 22.90 11.29
CA LEU A 18 6.90 22.55 10.05
C LEU A 18 8.32 22.05 10.34
N ASN A 19 8.96 21.41 9.35
CA ASN A 19 10.35 21.00 9.49
C ASN A 19 11.26 22.24 9.54
N LYS A 20 12.09 22.34 10.58
CA LYS A 20 12.98 23.47 10.83
C LYS A 20 14.01 23.68 9.73
N GLN A 21 14.71 22.63 9.32
CA GLN A 21 15.70 22.71 8.25
C GLN A 21 15.08 23.21 6.95
N PHE A 22 13.93 22.65 6.57
CA PHE A 22 13.20 23.09 5.38
C PHE A 22 12.81 24.58 5.46
N CYS A 23 12.36 25.03 6.63
CA CYS A 23 12.00 26.43 6.86
C CYS A 23 13.20 27.37 6.79
N ASP A 24 14.32 26.97 7.39
CA ASP A 24 15.54 27.78 7.41
C ASP A 24 16.11 27.97 6.00
N GLU A 25 15.94 27.00 5.11
CA GLU A 25 16.45 27.09 3.73
C GLU A 25 15.47 27.83 2.79
N HIS A 26 14.16 27.61 2.93
CA HIS A 26 13.20 27.97 1.87
C HIS A 26 12.10 28.96 2.28
N MET A 27 11.89 29.19 3.59
CA MET A 27 10.78 30.00 4.09
C MET A 27 11.21 31.44 4.42
N PRO A 28 10.25 32.39 4.50
CA PRO A 28 10.54 33.78 4.81
C PRO A 28 11.15 33.93 6.21
N LYS A 29 12.08 34.89 6.35
CA LYS A 29 12.81 35.14 7.61
C LYS A 29 12.03 35.98 8.64
N GLN A 30 10.83 36.43 8.28
CA GLN A 30 9.95 37.23 9.14
C GLN A 30 8.55 36.61 9.17
N ASP A 31 7.83 36.82 10.27
CA ASP A 31 6.45 36.38 10.41
C ASP A 31 5.61 37.01 9.29
N THR A 32 4.97 36.17 8.49
CA THR A 32 4.24 36.63 7.30
C THR A 32 3.03 35.75 7.01
N MET A 33 2.11 36.26 6.20
CA MET A 33 1.01 35.47 5.68
C MET A 33 1.51 34.65 4.51
N ILE A 34 1.22 33.35 4.56
CA ILE A 34 1.47 32.42 3.46
C ILE A 34 0.14 31.93 2.89
N VAL A 35 0.15 31.63 1.61
CA VAL A 35 -1.00 31.11 0.88
C VAL A 35 -0.91 29.58 0.81
N LEU A 36 -2.00 28.91 1.15
CA LEU A 36 -2.24 27.49 0.98
C LEU A 36 -3.25 27.33 -0.16
N GLU A 37 -2.78 26.89 -1.33
CA GLU A 37 -3.62 26.55 -2.48
C GLU A 37 -3.98 25.06 -2.39
N ASN A 38 -5.26 24.72 -2.46
CA ASN A 38 -5.70 23.32 -2.48
C ASN A 38 -5.72 22.77 -3.92
N GLU A 39 -6.19 21.53 -4.08
CA GLU A 39 -6.25 20.83 -5.36
C GLU A 39 -7.23 21.46 -6.37
N SER A 40 -8.31 22.09 -5.88
CA SER A 40 -9.27 22.82 -6.71
C SER A 40 -8.83 24.26 -7.07
N GLY A 41 -7.61 24.67 -6.66
CA GLY A 41 -7.05 25.99 -6.93
C GLY A 41 -7.57 27.09 -5.99
N MET A 42 -8.32 26.75 -4.94
CA MET A 42 -8.77 27.70 -3.93
C MET A 42 -7.64 28.06 -2.97
N ASN A 43 -7.54 29.34 -2.65
CA ASN A 43 -6.48 29.89 -1.81
C ASN A 43 -6.98 30.20 -0.40
N TYR A 44 -6.20 29.77 0.59
CA TYR A 44 -6.42 30.04 2.00
C TYR A 44 -5.18 30.72 2.59
N GLN A 45 -5.36 31.62 3.54
CA GLN A 45 -4.24 32.31 4.16
C GLN A 45 -3.95 31.74 5.54
N ALA A 46 -2.66 31.52 5.83
CA ALA A 46 -2.19 31.10 7.15
C ALA A 46 -0.98 31.94 7.58
N LYS A 47 -0.90 32.29 8.87
CA LYS A 47 0.21 33.04 9.43
C LYS A 47 1.36 32.10 9.76
N TYR A 48 2.48 32.29 9.09
CA TYR A 48 3.74 31.63 9.41
C TYR A 48 4.47 32.39 10.52
N LEU A 49 4.87 31.67 11.57
CA LEU A 49 5.67 32.20 12.68
C LEU A 49 7.07 31.62 12.61
N VAL A 50 8.07 32.48 12.40
CA VAL A 50 9.48 32.07 12.22
C VAL A 50 10.01 31.45 13.50
N LYS A 51 9.82 32.13 14.63
CA LYS A 51 10.33 31.67 15.94
C LYS A 51 9.77 30.33 16.37
N LYS A 52 8.54 30.01 15.94
CA LYS A 52 7.87 28.75 16.29
C LYS A 52 7.93 27.71 15.17
N VAL A 53 8.46 28.08 14.00
CA VAL A 53 8.61 27.20 12.83
C VAL A 53 7.28 26.51 12.48
N GLY A 54 6.23 27.31 12.28
CA GLY A 54 4.90 26.72 12.07
C GLY A 54 3.81 27.68 11.63
N LEU A 55 2.66 27.11 11.26
CA LEU A 55 1.46 27.82 10.85
C LEU A 55 0.48 27.95 12.02
N SER A 56 0.00 29.17 12.23
CA SER A 56 -0.99 29.53 13.25
C SER A 56 -2.27 30.09 12.63
N GLY A 57 -2.55 31.39 12.84
CA GLY A 57 -3.81 32.02 12.44
C GLY A 57 -4.15 31.72 10.99
N GLY A 58 -5.38 31.28 10.73
CA GLY A 58 -5.82 30.83 9.40
C GLY A 58 -5.63 29.32 9.12
N TRP A 59 -4.71 28.64 9.80
CA TRP A 59 -4.58 27.17 9.72
C TRP A 59 -5.86 26.46 10.17
N ARG A 60 -6.47 26.92 11.27
CA ARG A 60 -7.78 26.42 11.72
C ARG A 60 -8.85 26.50 10.62
N GLY A 61 -8.88 27.62 9.89
CA GLY A 61 -9.81 27.82 8.79
C GLY A 61 -9.59 26.82 7.66
N PHE A 62 -8.32 26.64 7.26
CA PHE A 62 -7.96 25.63 6.26
C PHE A 62 -8.33 24.21 6.69
N SER A 63 -8.01 23.85 7.95
CA SER A 63 -8.29 22.53 8.52
C SER A 63 -9.77 22.20 8.54
N ILE A 64 -10.62 23.17 8.91
CA ILE A 64 -12.08 22.99 8.95
C ILE A 64 -12.68 22.98 7.54
N ALA A 65 -12.25 23.89 6.67
CA ALA A 65 -12.76 23.98 5.30
C ALA A 65 -12.51 22.70 4.49
N HIS A 66 -11.47 21.94 4.85
CA HIS A 66 -11.18 20.65 4.25
C HIS A 66 -11.45 19.49 5.20
N GLU A 67 -12.17 19.65 6.30
CA GLU A 67 -12.56 18.53 7.18
C GLU A 67 -11.37 17.60 7.53
N LEU A 68 -10.20 18.17 7.84
CA LEU A 68 -9.00 17.37 8.13
C LEU A 68 -9.19 16.54 9.40
N LEU A 69 -8.83 15.27 9.33
CA LEU A 69 -8.89 14.34 10.45
C LEU A 69 -7.49 13.97 10.95
N GLU A 70 -7.42 13.42 12.15
CA GLU A 70 -6.22 12.75 12.63
C GLU A 70 -5.88 11.58 11.68
N GLY A 71 -4.60 11.44 11.32
CA GLY A 71 -4.14 10.44 10.38
C GLY A 71 -4.14 10.88 8.91
N ASP A 72 -4.81 11.98 8.55
CA ASP A 72 -4.68 12.56 7.21
C ASP A 72 -3.22 12.98 6.96
N VAL A 73 -2.75 12.83 5.72
CA VAL A 73 -1.40 13.22 5.31
C VAL A 73 -1.48 14.39 4.36
N LEU A 74 -0.76 15.47 4.65
CA LEU A 74 -0.65 16.62 3.77
C LEU A 74 0.71 16.64 3.08
N VAL A 75 0.68 16.84 1.77
CA VAL A 75 1.87 17.08 0.95
C VAL A 75 1.91 18.56 0.58
N PHE A 76 2.90 19.26 1.11
CA PHE A 76 3.18 20.66 0.81
C PHE A 76 4.23 20.75 -0.30
N GLN A 77 3.79 21.25 -1.45
CA GLN A 77 4.65 21.66 -2.56
C GLN A 77 4.90 23.16 -2.47
N LEU A 78 6.16 23.55 -2.28
CA LEU A 78 6.52 24.97 -2.27
C LEU A 78 6.48 25.51 -3.70
N VAL A 79 5.58 26.45 -3.97
CA VAL A 79 5.47 27.11 -5.28
C VAL A 79 6.32 28.38 -5.27
N ARG A 80 6.28 29.14 -4.17
CA ARG A 80 7.09 30.32 -3.87
C ARG A 80 7.31 30.40 -2.36
N PRO A 81 8.28 31.17 -1.83
CA PRO A 81 8.53 31.27 -0.39
C PRO A 81 7.28 31.59 0.46
N THR A 82 6.28 32.27 -0.09
CA THR A 82 5.02 32.62 0.59
C THR A 82 3.80 31.83 0.09
N LYS A 83 3.98 30.77 -0.70
CA LYS A 83 2.87 29.99 -1.28
C LYS A 83 3.18 28.51 -1.36
N PHE A 84 2.33 27.71 -0.71
CA PHE A 84 2.28 26.27 -0.88
C PHE A 84 1.07 25.87 -1.72
N LYS A 85 1.27 24.84 -2.55
CA LYS A 85 0.20 23.98 -3.01
C LYS A 85 0.12 22.77 -2.08
N VAL A 86 -1.08 22.44 -1.62
CA VAL A 86 -1.35 21.45 -0.57
C VAL A 86 -2.22 20.35 -1.16
N TYR A 87 -1.70 19.13 -1.12
CA TYR A 87 -2.44 17.92 -1.49
C TYR A 87 -2.81 17.16 -0.22
N ILE A 88 -4.03 16.63 -0.16
CA ILE A 88 -4.57 15.99 1.04
C ILE A 88 -4.83 14.52 0.75
N VAL A 89 -4.10 13.66 1.44
CA VAL A 89 -4.27 12.21 1.40
C VAL A 89 -5.06 11.80 2.64
N ARG A 90 -6.28 11.28 2.45
CA ARG A 90 -7.24 11.01 3.53
C ARG A 90 -7.04 9.64 4.18
N VAL A 91 -7.02 9.57 5.51
CA VAL A 91 -6.92 8.29 6.23
C VAL A 91 -8.09 7.35 5.89
N ASN A 92 -9.28 7.90 5.63
CA ASN A 92 -10.51 7.15 5.30
C ASN A 92 -10.89 7.24 3.80
N GLY A 93 -10.06 7.84 2.96
CA GLY A 93 -10.29 7.95 1.52
C GLY A 93 -9.89 6.67 0.80
N LEU A 94 -10.73 5.65 0.87
CA LEU A 94 -10.55 4.35 0.17
C LEU A 94 -10.42 4.47 -1.36
N GLU A 95 -10.58 5.66 -1.94
CA GLU A 95 -10.45 5.90 -3.37
C GLU A 95 -9.05 6.42 -3.80
N GLU A 96 -8.21 6.96 -2.89
CA GLU A 96 -6.96 7.64 -3.30
C GLU A 96 -5.68 7.32 -2.49
N VAL A 97 -5.73 6.48 -1.44
CA VAL A 97 -4.66 6.48 -0.40
C VAL A 97 -3.64 5.33 -0.45
N ASP A 98 -3.76 4.35 -1.35
CA ASP A 98 -2.75 3.28 -1.44
C ASP A 98 -1.43 3.73 -2.09
N GLY A 99 -1.45 4.80 -2.90
CA GLY A 99 -0.21 5.39 -3.43
C GLY A 99 0.66 6.00 -2.33
N ALA A 100 0.04 6.64 -1.34
CA ALA A 100 0.73 7.26 -0.22
C ALA A 100 1.27 6.23 0.78
N LEU A 101 0.59 5.10 0.98
CA LEU A 101 1.13 3.97 1.75
C LEU A 101 2.40 3.39 1.10
N GLY A 102 2.43 3.30 -0.23
CA GLY A 102 3.64 2.99 -0.98
C GLY A 102 4.77 3.99 -0.70
N LEU A 103 4.47 5.29 -0.69
CA LEU A 103 5.45 6.36 -0.40
C LEU A 103 5.95 6.37 1.05
N LEU A 104 5.10 6.08 2.02
CA LEU A 104 5.49 5.99 3.44
C LEU A 104 6.39 4.77 3.70
N LYS A 105 6.22 3.69 2.93
CA LYS A 105 7.06 2.49 3.02
C LYS A 105 8.50 2.75 2.54
N LEU A 106 8.71 3.71 1.64
CA LEU A 106 10.04 4.11 1.14
C LEU A 106 10.95 4.60 2.27
N ASP A 107 10.40 5.30 3.26
CA ASP A 107 11.16 5.83 4.40
C ASP A 107 11.65 4.71 5.35
N SER A 108 11.03 3.53 5.29
CA SER A 108 11.45 2.33 6.04
C SER A 108 12.52 1.53 5.31
N CYS A 109 12.46 1.46 3.97
CA CYS A 109 13.45 0.74 3.15
C CYS A 109 14.83 1.42 3.18
N ILE A 110 14.89 2.74 3.37
CA ILE A 110 16.14 3.51 3.47
C ILE A 110 16.85 3.30 4.82
N LYS A 111 16.14 2.82 5.86
CA LYS A 111 16.68 2.65 7.22
C LYS A 111 17.24 1.26 7.52
N GLN A 112 17.01 0.24 6.67
CA GLN A 112 17.60 -1.08 6.86
C GLN A 112 19.01 -1.14 6.27
N ARG A 113 19.96 -0.54 6.99
CA ARG A 113 21.40 -0.66 6.70
C ARG A 113 22.15 -1.12 7.95
N SER A 114 22.24 -2.44 8.12
CA SER A 114 23.40 -3.12 8.68
C SER A 114 23.34 -4.62 8.31
N PRO A 115 24.40 -5.21 7.72
CA PRO A 115 24.52 -6.65 7.55
C PRO A 115 24.82 -7.27 8.93
N GLU A 116 24.35 -8.46 9.27
CA GLU A 116 25.06 -9.71 8.98
C GLU A 116 24.24 -10.94 9.39
N ASN A 117 24.55 -12.07 8.74
CA ASN A 117 24.26 -13.46 9.06
C ASN A 117 22.99 -14.10 8.44
N LEU A 118 23.21 -14.51 7.20
CA LEU A 118 22.55 -15.63 6.52
C LEU A 118 22.89 -16.95 7.23
N SER A 119 21.88 -17.67 7.72
CA SER A 119 21.94 -19.14 7.72
C SER A 119 20.58 -19.78 7.46
N THR A 120 20.68 -20.85 6.69
CA THR A 120 19.69 -21.72 6.06
C THR A 120 18.77 -22.43 7.05
N ALA A 121 17.47 -22.56 6.72
CA ALA A 121 16.71 -23.82 6.84
C ALA A 121 15.26 -23.67 6.32
N THR A 122 14.92 -24.53 5.36
CA THR A 122 13.57 -24.98 5.03
C THR A 122 13.02 -25.89 6.13
N GLU A 123 11.76 -25.71 6.56
CA GLU A 123 10.68 -26.72 6.59
C GLU A 123 9.41 -26.30 7.39
N ALA A 124 8.29 -26.81 6.89
CA ALA A 124 6.89 -27.00 7.34
C ALA A 124 6.29 -26.42 8.66
N ILE A 125 5.11 -25.78 8.46
CA ILE A 125 3.76 -25.95 9.09
C ILE A 125 3.64 -26.13 10.62
N GLU A 126 2.92 -25.20 11.31
CA GLU A 126 1.68 -25.49 12.08
C GLU A 126 0.97 -24.22 12.60
N TYR A 127 -0.37 -24.30 12.66
CA TYR A 127 -1.31 -23.29 13.15
C TYR A 127 -1.42 -23.35 14.68
N GLN A 128 -1.52 -22.19 15.35
CA GLN A 128 -2.31 -22.07 16.59
C GLN A 128 -2.70 -20.61 16.88
N GLU A 129 -4.00 -20.43 17.11
CA GLU A 129 -4.67 -19.21 17.55
C GLU A 129 -4.28 -18.85 18.99
N THR A 130 -4.16 -17.55 19.33
CA THR A 130 -4.76 -16.94 20.54
C THR A 130 -4.44 -15.43 20.64
N GLU A 131 -5.50 -14.62 20.79
CA GLU A 131 -5.54 -13.27 21.38
C GLU A 131 -6.28 -13.39 22.74
N PRO A 132 -6.44 -12.35 23.57
CA PRO A 132 -5.48 -11.36 24.10
C PRO A 132 -5.59 -11.23 25.65
N HIS A 133 -4.76 -10.39 26.31
CA HIS A 133 -5.20 -9.45 27.37
C HIS A 133 -4.02 -8.71 28.09
N LEU A 134 -4.03 -7.38 27.94
CA LEU A 134 -3.91 -6.30 28.93
C LEU A 134 -2.80 -6.24 30.01
N MET A 135 -2.11 -5.08 29.97
CA MET A 135 -1.68 -4.17 31.05
C MET A 135 -0.42 -4.48 31.87
N CYS A 136 0.54 -3.54 31.86
CA CYS A 136 0.88 -2.81 33.09
C CYS A 136 1.50 -1.44 32.82
N ASN A 137 1.21 -0.54 33.76
CA ASN A 137 1.49 0.89 33.80
C ASN A 137 2.82 1.17 34.59
N PRO A 138 3.22 2.44 34.80
CA PRO A 138 4.60 2.90 34.95
C PRO A 138 5.11 2.97 36.41
N ASP A 139 6.43 3.12 36.60
CA ASP A 139 7.07 4.34 37.18
C ASP A 139 8.50 4.11 37.70
N LEU A 140 9.30 5.19 37.56
CA LEU A 140 10.44 5.67 38.37
C LEU A 140 11.47 4.66 38.93
N ASN A 141 12.77 4.93 38.72
CA ASN A 141 13.53 5.90 39.52
C ASN A 141 15.03 5.96 39.12
N ASN A 142 15.54 7.19 39.09
CA ASN A 142 16.90 7.72 39.30
C ASN A 142 18.11 6.78 39.45
N GLN A 143 19.23 7.17 38.80
CA GLN A 143 20.37 7.70 39.56
C GLN A 143 21.34 8.56 38.73
N LYS A 144 21.64 9.75 39.28
CA LYS A 144 22.64 10.75 38.87
C LYS A 144 24.02 10.40 39.44
N TYR A 145 25.07 10.99 38.85
CA TYR A 145 26.32 11.57 39.43
C TYR A 145 27.41 11.54 38.32
N VAL A 146 28.33 12.48 38.05
CA VAL A 146 28.81 13.78 38.59
C VAL A 146 29.63 14.50 37.48
N ASN A 147 29.69 15.83 37.57
CA ASN A 147 30.50 16.77 36.77
C ASN A 147 32.03 16.58 36.93
N MET A 148 32.85 17.02 35.95
CA MET A 148 33.98 17.92 36.22
C MET A 148 34.57 18.54 34.94
N ALA A 149 35.04 19.77 35.09
CA ALA A 149 35.59 20.68 34.09
C ALA A 149 37.13 20.60 33.99
N ASN A 150 37.67 21.15 32.88
CA ASN A 150 38.96 21.86 32.67
C ASN A 150 39.20 21.89 31.14
N GLY A 151 39.68 22.92 30.44
CA GLY A 151 40.39 24.14 30.82
C GLY A 151 41.69 24.26 30.00
N ALA A 152 41.78 25.29 29.14
CA ALA A 152 42.98 25.95 28.56
C ALA A 152 43.64 25.46 27.24
N ASN A 153 43.45 26.29 26.19
CA ASN A 153 44.40 26.97 25.27
C ASN A 153 45.83 26.40 25.01
N TYR A 154 46.25 26.43 23.73
CA TYR A 154 47.33 27.28 23.16
C TYR A 154 47.24 27.28 21.63
N GLY A 155 47.48 28.43 20.99
CA GLY A 155 47.66 28.56 19.53
C GLY A 155 49.09 28.93 19.16
N HIS A 156 49.47 28.83 17.88
CA HIS A 156 50.11 29.88 17.06
C HIS A 156 50.45 29.35 15.64
N LEU A 157 50.69 30.31 14.75
CA LEU A 157 50.81 30.33 13.28
C LEU A 157 52.17 29.89 12.69
N SER A 158 52.21 29.89 11.34
CA SER A 158 53.35 30.03 10.39
C SER A 158 54.03 28.73 9.94
N ASP A 159 54.52 28.51 8.70
CA ASP A 159 54.43 29.16 7.37
C ASP A 159 55.06 28.21 6.31
N HIS A 160 54.74 28.41 5.04
CA HIS A 160 55.34 27.92 3.76
C HIS A 160 56.23 26.64 3.67
N SER A 161 55.88 25.72 2.75
CA SER A 161 56.80 25.26 1.67
C SER A 161 56.07 24.52 0.54
N GLU A 162 56.63 24.63 -0.67
CA GLU A 162 56.09 24.24 -1.96
C GLU A 162 56.06 22.73 -2.26
N ASN A 163 55.12 22.35 -3.15
CA ASN A 163 55.10 21.23 -4.09
C ASN A 163 55.84 19.93 -3.72
N GLU A 164 55.08 18.86 -3.52
CA GLU A 164 55.26 17.58 -4.24
C GLU A 164 53.88 16.99 -4.55
N ARG A 165 53.61 16.75 -5.84
CA ARG A 165 52.45 15.97 -6.28
C ARG A 165 52.75 14.52 -5.99
N GLU A 166 52.00 13.91 -5.10
CA GLU A 166 51.79 12.47 -5.14
C GLU A 166 50.30 12.16 -5.19
N ASP A 167 49.97 11.55 -6.32
CA ASP A 167 48.77 10.81 -6.64
C ASP A 167 48.42 9.82 -5.51
N LEU A 168 47.46 10.20 -4.67
CA LEU A 168 46.76 9.29 -3.78
C LEU A 168 45.26 9.54 -3.96
N GLY A 169 44.66 8.67 -4.78
CA GLY A 169 43.23 8.60 -5.01
C GLY A 169 42.47 8.58 -3.69
N PHE A 170 41.83 9.70 -3.40
CA PHE A 170 40.82 9.80 -2.37
C PHE A 170 39.47 9.56 -3.03
N ASP A 171 38.92 8.35 -2.86
CA ASP A 171 37.53 8.04 -3.14
C ASP A 171 36.64 8.97 -2.31
N VAL A 172 36.23 10.08 -2.93
CA VAL A 172 35.12 10.89 -2.44
C VAL A 172 33.85 10.07 -2.65
N LEU A 173 33.51 9.29 -1.63
CA LEU A 173 32.12 8.92 -1.38
C LEU A 173 31.29 10.20 -1.26
N ASP A 174 30.11 10.15 -1.86
CA ASP A 174 28.99 11.09 -1.68
C ASP A 174 28.90 12.25 -2.70
N GLY A 175 28.14 12.02 -3.77
CA GLY A 175 27.75 13.05 -4.72
C GLY A 175 27.01 12.47 -5.91
N ILE A 176 25.72 12.76 -6.00
CA ILE A 176 24.91 12.55 -7.21
C ILE A 176 25.68 13.17 -8.39
N ARG A 177 26.15 12.35 -9.33
CA ARG A 177 26.89 12.83 -10.50
C ARG A 177 25.92 13.45 -11.51
N LEU A 178 26.29 14.60 -12.05
CA LEU A 178 25.61 15.21 -13.19
C LEU A 178 26.01 14.44 -14.45
N SER A 179 25.03 13.98 -15.23
CA SER A 179 25.31 13.41 -16.55
C SER A 179 25.22 14.49 -17.63
N GLU A 180 26.24 14.58 -18.48
CA GLU A 180 26.29 15.58 -19.57
C GLU A 180 25.44 15.19 -20.78
N SER A 181 24.90 13.95 -20.85
CA SER A 181 23.95 13.57 -21.91
C SER A 181 23.03 12.41 -21.52
N ALA A 182 21.80 12.42 -22.05
CA ALA A 182 20.88 11.29 -21.95
C ALA A 182 21.32 10.20 -22.95
N VAL A 183 21.67 9.03 -22.43
CA VAL A 183 22.07 7.86 -23.23
C VAL A 183 20.79 7.16 -23.73
N ASP A 184 20.72 6.85 -25.02
CA ASP A 184 19.64 6.02 -25.58
C ASP A 184 19.78 4.58 -25.04
N PHE A 185 18.68 3.95 -24.63
CA PHE A 185 18.69 2.57 -24.10
C PHE A 185 19.35 1.58 -25.06
N ASN A 186 19.28 1.83 -26.38
CA ASN A 186 19.94 1.01 -27.39
C ASN A 186 21.48 0.96 -27.27
N GLN A 187 22.08 1.92 -26.56
CA GLN A 187 23.53 2.00 -26.35
C GLN A 187 23.99 1.26 -25.09
N VAL A 188 23.06 0.91 -24.18
CA VAL A 188 23.35 0.14 -22.97
C VAL A 188 23.53 -1.33 -23.34
N LYS A 189 24.77 -1.83 -23.27
CA LYS A 189 25.11 -3.21 -23.65
C LYS A 189 25.19 -4.15 -22.45
N SER A 190 25.47 -3.60 -21.28
CA SER A 190 25.69 -4.37 -20.07
C SER A 190 25.16 -3.64 -18.84
N PHE A 191 25.07 -4.34 -17.72
CA PHE A 191 24.70 -3.75 -16.44
C PHE A 191 25.68 -2.66 -15.99
N ASP A 192 26.96 -2.77 -16.34
CA ASP A 192 27.98 -1.78 -15.97
C ASP A 192 27.84 -0.46 -16.76
N ASP A 193 27.14 -0.49 -17.90
CA ASP A 193 26.83 0.68 -18.73
C ASP A 193 25.45 1.30 -18.40
N PHE A 194 24.78 0.81 -17.35
CA PHE A 194 23.41 1.19 -17.02
C PHE A 194 23.35 2.26 -15.92
N ASP A 195 23.07 3.49 -16.34
CA ASP A 195 22.80 4.60 -15.43
C ASP A 195 21.31 4.97 -15.42
N ILE A 196 20.77 5.10 -14.21
CA ILE A 196 19.41 5.58 -13.96
C ILE A 196 19.50 7.09 -13.79
N ILE A 197 19.09 7.82 -14.82
CA ILE A 197 19.23 9.27 -14.90
C ILE A 197 17.86 9.92 -14.75
N ILE A 198 17.69 10.76 -13.72
CA ILE A 198 16.43 11.47 -13.45
C ILE A 198 16.74 12.93 -13.18
N ASN A 199 16.12 13.85 -13.92
CA ASN A 199 16.44 15.29 -13.87
C ASN A 199 17.93 15.59 -14.13
N GLY A 200 18.61 14.80 -14.98
CA GLY A 200 20.04 14.96 -15.28
C GLY A 200 20.99 14.44 -14.20
N LEU A 201 20.45 13.78 -13.17
CA LEU A 201 21.19 13.26 -12.02
C LEU A 201 21.22 11.73 -12.07
N VAL A 202 22.41 11.15 -11.88
CA VAL A 202 22.57 9.69 -11.76
C VAL A 202 22.15 9.27 -10.36
N ILE A 203 21.05 8.53 -10.25
CA ILE A 203 20.47 8.12 -8.96
C ILE A 203 20.86 6.71 -8.53
N ASN A 204 21.74 6.02 -9.26
CA ASN A 204 22.24 4.69 -8.91
C ASN A 204 22.66 4.57 -7.43
N PRO A 205 23.37 5.54 -6.81
CA PRO A 205 23.76 5.45 -5.40
C PRO A 205 22.60 5.38 -4.40
N GLU A 206 21.40 5.85 -4.77
CA GLU A 206 20.19 5.78 -3.94
C GLU A 206 19.57 4.37 -3.92
N LEU A 207 20.04 3.47 -4.80
CA LEU A 207 19.56 2.10 -4.93
C LEU A 207 20.69 1.11 -4.63
N SER A 208 20.37 0.00 -3.96
CA SER A 208 21.35 -1.09 -3.80
C SER A 208 21.69 -1.72 -5.15
N ARG A 209 22.90 -2.28 -5.29
CA ARG A 209 23.35 -2.95 -6.53
C ARG A 209 22.38 -4.06 -6.98
N HIS A 210 21.77 -4.76 -6.02
CA HIS A 210 20.76 -5.79 -6.27
C HIS A 210 19.48 -5.22 -6.91
N LEU A 211 18.98 -4.09 -6.38
CA LEU A 211 17.81 -3.42 -6.96
C LEU A 211 18.13 -2.84 -8.34
N GLN A 212 19.33 -2.27 -8.52
CA GLN A 212 19.77 -1.79 -9.83
C GLN A 212 19.78 -2.93 -10.86
N SER A 213 20.32 -4.12 -10.51
CA SER A 213 20.35 -5.28 -11.40
C SER A 213 18.94 -5.75 -11.76
N LYS A 214 18.04 -5.87 -10.79
CA LYS A 214 16.65 -6.25 -11.06
C LYS A 214 15.92 -5.22 -11.92
N TYR A 215 16.20 -3.94 -11.70
CA TYR A 215 15.61 -2.87 -12.49
C TYR A 215 16.13 -2.87 -13.93
N TYR A 216 17.44 -3.10 -14.09
CA TYR A 216 18.07 -3.30 -15.39
C TYR A 216 17.42 -4.47 -16.15
N ASP A 217 17.23 -5.63 -15.49
CA ASP A 217 16.55 -6.77 -16.10
C ASP A 217 15.12 -6.42 -16.55
N LEU A 218 14.42 -5.64 -15.73
CA LEU A 218 13.06 -5.18 -16.04
C LEU A 218 13.05 -4.22 -17.25
N CYS A 219 13.99 -3.27 -17.32
CA CYS A 219 14.17 -2.38 -18.46
C CYS A 219 14.54 -3.17 -19.74
N CYS A 220 15.45 -4.14 -19.63
CA CYS A 220 15.84 -5.04 -20.71
C CYS A 220 14.64 -5.82 -21.26
N SER A 221 13.73 -6.28 -20.39
CA SER A 221 12.52 -6.99 -20.81
C SER A 221 11.60 -6.15 -21.71
N GLN A 222 11.63 -4.83 -21.54
CA GLN A 222 10.85 -3.87 -22.34
C GLN A 222 11.69 -3.17 -23.41
N ARG A 223 13.00 -3.37 -23.43
CA ARG A 223 13.97 -2.66 -24.29
C ARG A 223 13.84 -1.13 -24.18
N SER A 224 13.62 -0.63 -22.97
CA SER A 224 13.43 0.82 -22.71
C SER A 224 13.74 1.17 -21.26
N PHE A 225 14.14 2.40 -21.01
CA PHE A 225 14.16 2.94 -19.65
C PHE A 225 12.73 3.16 -19.13
N LEU A 226 12.34 2.46 -18.08
CA LEU A 226 10.96 2.57 -17.55
C LEU A 226 10.70 3.92 -16.87
N HIS A 227 11.75 4.69 -16.57
CA HIS A 227 11.70 6.00 -15.90
C HIS A 227 11.88 7.18 -16.88
N GLU A 228 11.90 6.95 -18.20
CA GLU A 228 12.19 7.99 -19.20
C GLU A 228 11.22 9.18 -19.13
N GLN A 229 9.94 8.92 -18.82
CA GLN A 229 8.89 9.93 -18.75
C GLN A 229 8.55 10.35 -17.32
N LEU A 230 9.37 9.96 -16.35
CA LEU A 230 9.10 10.28 -14.94
C LEU A 230 9.09 11.80 -14.74
N LEU A 231 8.09 12.31 -14.02
CA LEU A 231 7.83 13.75 -13.90
C LEU A 231 9.07 14.55 -13.49
N GLY A 232 9.38 15.57 -14.29
CA GLY A 232 10.45 16.51 -14.01
C GLY A 232 10.27 17.21 -12.66
N GLY A 233 11.35 17.30 -11.87
CA GLY A 233 11.34 17.94 -10.55
C GLY A 233 11.00 17.02 -9.37
N LEU A 234 10.80 15.72 -9.60
CA LEU A 234 10.76 14.73 -8.52
C LEU A 234 12.11 14.65 -7.79
N ASN A 235 12.06 14.52 -6.46
CA ASN A 235 13.26 14.32 -5.65
C ASN A 235 13.89 12.95 -5.98
N CYS A 236 15.22 12.88 -6.10
CA CYS A 236 15.95 11.64 -6.43
C CYS A 236 15.61 10.47 -5.48
N LYS A 237 15.41 10.73 -4.18
CA LYS A 237 15.03 9.71 -3.19
C LYS A 237 13.62 9.17 -3.45
N LEU A 238 12.71 10.05 -3.83
CA LEU A 238 11.34 9.66 -4.17
C LEU A 238 11.33 8.81 -5.45
N ALA A 239 12.10 9.21 -6.45
CA ALA A 239 12.22 8.48 -7.71
C ALA A 239 12.87 7.10 -7.52
N ALA A 240 13.95 7.03 -6.73
CA ALA A 240 14.57 5.77 -6.32
C ALA A 240 13.55 4.87 -5.59
N GLY A 241 12.73 5.44 -4.70
CA GLY A 241 11.69 4.69 -4.03
C GLY A 241 10.59 4.16 -4.97
N VAL A 242 10.13 4.96 -5.94
CA VAL A 242 9.18 4.50 -6.97
C VAL A 242 9.77 3.33 -7.77
N ILE A 243 11.05 3.42 -8.13
CA ILE A 243 11.76 2.34 -8.84
C ILE A 243 11.84 1.09 -7.95
N ALA A 244 12.26 1.22 -6.70
CA ALA A 244 12.37 0.11 -5.76
C ALA A 244 11.02 -0.61 -5.56
N GLU A 245 9.94 0.14 -5.39
CA GLU A 245 8.61 -0.45 -5.19
C GLU A 245 8.06 -1.08 -6.48
N THR A 246 8.39 -0.52 -7.65
CA THR A 246 8.08 -1.15 -8.95
C THR A 246 8.73 -2.53 -9.07
N ILE A 247 9.99 -2.68 -8.63
CA ILE A 247 10.71 -3.96 -8.61
C ILE A 247 10.04 -4.93 -7.64
N ASN A 248 9.72 -4.49 -6.42
CA ASN A 248 9.06 -5.31 -5.41
C ASN A 248 7.73 -5.88 -5.92
N ILE A 249 6.91 -5.02 -6.55
CA ILE A 249 5.64 -5.43 -7.13
C ILE A 249 5.86 -6.39 -8.31
N ALA A 250 6.83 -6.13 -9.18
CA ALA A 250 7.14 -7.02 -10.30
C ALA A 250 7.56 -8.44 -9.82
N ASP A 251 8.37 -8.51 -8.77
CA ASP A 251 8.76 -9.79 -8.15
C ASP A 251 7.57 -10.47 -7.46
N ALA A 252 6.72 -9.72 -6.76
CA ALA A 252 5.52 -10.25 -6.13
C ALA A 252 4.51 -10.79 -7.15
N ILE A 253 4.36 -10.11 -8.31
CA ILE A 253 3.58 -10.60 -9.46
C ILE A 253 4.17 -11.91 -9.98
N ARG A 254 5.50 -11.98 -10.15
CA ARG A 254 6.19 -13.18 -10.62
C ARG A 254 6.05 -14.36 -9.65
N ALA A 255 6.05 -14.09 -8.34
CA ALA A 255 5.90 -15.09 -7.29
C ALA A 255 4.42 -15.40 -6.93
N SER A 256 3.46 -14.73 -7.58
CA SER A 256 2.05 -14.85 -7.24
C SER A 256 1.51 -16.27 -7.47
N LYS A 257 0.66 -16.73 -6.55
CA LYS A 257 -0.02 -18.02 -6.64
C LYS A 257 -1.53 -17.80 -6.70
N LEU A 258 -2.25 -18.81 -7.18
CA LEU A 258 -3.71 -18.80 -7.27
C LEU A 258 -4.41 -18.70 -5.91
N THR A 259 -3.68 -19.00 -4.83
CA THR A 259 -4.13 -18.90 -3.43
C THR A 259 -3.96 -17.51 -2.84
N ASN A 260 -3.29 -16.59 -3.54
CA ASN A 260 -3.04 -15.26 -3.01
C ASN A 260 -4.36 -14.48 -2.86
N PRO A 261 -4.47 -13.60 -1.84
CA PRO A 261 -5.63 -12.72 -1.69
C PRO A 261 -5.80 -11.80 -2.90
N LEU A 262 -7.04 -11.67 -3.40
CA LEU A 262 -7.37 -10.72 -4.49
C LEU A 262 -7.09 -9.27 -4.10
N GLU A 263 -7.18 -8.96 -2.80
CA GLU A 263 -6.87 -7.63 -2.26
C GLU A 263 -5.42 -7.23 -2.57
N SER A 264 -4.48 -8.16 -2.51
CA SER A 264 -3.08 -7.90 -2.85
C SER A 264 -2.92 -7.47 -4.31
N PHE A 265 -3.66 -8.09 -5.24
CA PHE A 265 -3.66 -7.68 -6.65
C PHE A 265 -4.29 -6.30 -6.83
N ALA A 266 -5.35 -5.99 -6.09
CA ALA A 266 -5.97 -4.66 -6.13
C ALA A 266 -5.00 -3.57 -5.64
N THR A 267 -4.31 -3.79 -4.52
CA THR A 267 -3.32 -2.85 -3.99
C THR A 267 -2.16 -2.64 -4.97
N TRP A 268 -1.59 -3.72 -5.53
CA TRP A 268 -0.53 -3.59 -6.54
C TRP A 268 -0.99 -2.82 -7.77
N LYS A 269 -2.22 -3.08 -8.26
CA LYS A 269 -2.79 -2.36 -9.40
C LYS A 269 -2.91 -0.87 -9.14
N ARG A 270 -3.36 -0.47 -7.95
CA ARG A 270 -3.47 0.94 -7.55
C ARG A 270 -2.11 1.60 -7.48
N THR A 271 -1.12 0.97 -6.84
CA THR A 271 0.25 1.51 -6.75
C THR A 271 0.88 1.67 -8.12
N LEU A 272 0.77 0.66 -8.99
CA LEU A 272 1.28 0.74 -10.37
C LEU A 272 0.57 1.85 -11.17
N LYS A 273 -0.75 2.03 -11.02
CA LYS A 273 -1.45 3.17 -11.65
C LYS A 273 -0.94 4.52 -11.13
N ALA A 274 -0.68 4.66 -9.83
CA ALA A 274 -0.12 5.89 -9.28
C ALA A 274 1.28 6.17 -9.88
N PHE A 275 2.13 5.16 -10.00
CA PHE A 275 3.45 5.29 -10.62
C PHE A 275 3.36 5.59 -12.11
N GLN A 276 2.39 5.03 -12.82
CA GLN A 276 2.09 5.36 -14.22
C GLN A 276 1.73 6.85 -14.36
N THR A 277 0.91 7.40 -13.44
CA THR A 277 0.60 8.84 -13.41
C THR A 277 1.82 9.71 -13.13
N LEU A 278 2.81 9.19 -12.38
CA LEU A 278 4.11 9.84 -12.19
C LEU A 278 5.03 9.74 -13.41
N GLY A 279 4.62 9.04 -14.47
CA GLY A 279 5.37 8.89 -15.72
C GLY A 279 6.21 7.61 -15.83
N MET A 280 5.99 6.61 -14.97
CA MET A 280 6.62 5.29 -15.14
C MET A 280 5.97 4.52 -16.30
N ASN A 281 6.79 3.96 -17.19
CA ASN A 281 6.33 3.07 -18.25
C ASN A 281 6.22 1.63 -17.71
N ILE A 282 5.05 1.26 -17.20
CA ILE A 282 4.81 -0.01 -16.49
C ILE A 282 3.50 -0.71 -16.92
N ASN A 283 2.99 -0.38 -18.11
CA ASN A 283 1.73 -0.95 -18.64
C ASN A 283 1.77 -2.48 -18.70
N PHE A 284 2.90 -3.06 -19.09
CA PHE A 284 3.09 -4.50 -19.16
C PHE A 284 2.89 -5.22 -17.80
N LEU A 285 3.17 -4.56 -16.68
CA LEU A 285 2.89 -5.10 -15.34
C LEU A 285 1.40 -5.04 -15.02
N LEU A 286 0.73 -3.93 -15.38
CA LEU A 286 -0.72 -3.78 -15.23
C LEU A 286 -1.47 -4.83 -16.06
N ASP A 287 -1.08 -5.03 -17.32
CA ASP A 287 -1.68 -6.03 -18.22
C ASP A 287 -1.51 -7.46 -17.68
N ARG A 288 -0.31 -7.78 -17.18
CA ARG A 288 -0.04 -9.09 -16.56
C ARG A 288 -0.90 -9.29 -15.30
N LEU A 289 -1.07 -8.26 -14.49
CA LEU A 289 -1.88 -8.31 -13.28
C LEU A 289 -3.37 -8.52 -13.60
N ASP A 290 -3.87 -7.92 -14.68
CA ASP A 290 -5.25 -8.11 -15.15
C ASP A 290 -5.49 -9.53 -15.67
N GLN A 291 -4.51 -10.12 -16.36
CA GLN A 291 -4.56 -11.52 -16.77
C GLN A 291 -4.61 -12.46 -15.55
N LEU A 292 -3.73 -12.23 -14.56
CA LEU A 292 -3.71 -13.02 -13.32
C LEU A 292 -5.04 -12.93 -12.55
N THR A 293 -5.61 -11.73 -12.46
CA THR A 293 -6.90 -11.49 -11.80
C THR A 293 -8.03 -12.24 -12.51
N SER A 294 -8.07 -12.20 -13.85
CA SER A 294 -9.05 -12.94 -14.65
C SER A 294 -8.92 -14.46 -14.46
N LEU A 295 -7.70 -14.99 -14.44
CA LEU A 295 -7.45 -16.41 -14.20
C LEU A 295 -7.87 -16.85 -12.79
N ALA A 296 -7.56 -16.04 -11.78
CA ALA A 296 -7.95 -16.31 -10.39
C ALA A 296 -9.48 -16.34 -10.24
N ALA A 297 -10.19 -15.40 -10.85
CA ALA A 297 -11.66 -15.35 -10.85
C ALA A 297 -12.28 -16.59 -11.52
N LYS A 298 -11.77 -16.99 -12.69
CA LYS A 298 -12.22 -18.20 -13.40
C LYS A 298 -11.99 -19.46 -12.55
N SER A 299 -10.83 -19.59 -11.92
CA SER A 299 -10.54 -20.74 -11.06
C SER A 299 -11.47 -20.81 -9.85
N ARG A 300 -11.77 -19.67 -9.22
CA ARG A 300 -12.72 -19.61 -8.10
C ARG A 300 -14.11 -20.04 -8.53
N ARG A 301 -14.62 -19.50 -9.64
CA ARG A 301 -15.95 -19.87 -10.16
C ARG A 301 -16.03 -21.37 -10.46
N HIS A 302 -14.97 -21.97 -11.01
CA HIS A 302 -14.93 -23.41 -11.24
C HIS A 302 -15.04 -24.22 -9.93
N LYS A 303 -14.36 -23.78 -8.86
CA LYS A 303 -14.46 -24.43 -7.53
C LYS A 303 -15.87 -24.30 -6.94
N GLU A 304 -16.46 -23.11 -7.00
CA GLU A 304 -17.83 -22.84 -6.55
C GLU A 304 -18.85 -23.70 -7.30
N ALA A 305 -18.78 -23.73 -8.64
CA ALA A 305 -19.67 -24.55 -9.47
C ALA A 305 -19.55 -26.05 -9.14
N ARG A 306 -18.35 -26.54 -8.80
CA ARG A 306 -18.16 -27.93 -8.37
C ARG A 306 -18.84 -28.20 -7.04
N ILE A 307 -18.80 -27.26 -6.09
CA ILE A 307 -19.48 -27.38 -4.79
C ILE A 307 -21.00 -27.32 -4.99
N GLU A 308 -21.50 -26.35 -5.76
CA GLU A 308 -22.92 -26.23 -6.12
C GLU A 308 -23.45 -27.53 -6.74
N ARG A 309 -22.67 -28.17 -7.64
CA ARG A 309 -23.04 -29.45 -8.24
C ARG A 309 -23.17 -30.56 -7.20
N VAL A 310 -22.19 -30.68 -6.29
CA VAL A 310 -22.23 -31.70 -5.22
C VAL A 310 -23.43 -31.50 -4.31
N ASN A 311 -23.76 -30.25 -3.98
CA ASN A 311 -24.94 -29.94 -3.17
C ASN A 311 -26.24 -30.31 -3.90
N ALA A 312 -26.36 -29.98 -5.19
CA ALA A 312 -27.52 -30.34 -6.00
C ALA A 312 -27.69 -31.87 -6.16
N GLU A 313 -26.58 -32.60 -6.30
CA GLU A 313 -26.59 -34.07 -6.33
C GLU A 313 -27.10 -34.67 -5.01
N GLU A 314 -26.79 -34.05 -3.87
CA GLU A 314 -27.27 -34.49 -2.55
C GLU A 314 -28.76 -34.19 -2.33
N GLU A 315 -29.22 -33.02 -2.77
CA GLU A 315 -30.65 -32.68 -2.76
C GLU A 315 -31.46 -33.64 -3.64
N LEU A 316 -30.93 -33.99 -4.82
CA LEU A 316 -31.54 -34.95 -5.71
C LEU A 316 -31.69 -36.33 -5.04
N ARG A 317 -30.63 -36.83 -4.39
CA ARG A 317 -30.69 -38.08 -3.60
C ARG A 317 -31.79 -38.02 -2.52
N THR A 318 -31.89 -36.90 -1.82
CA THR A 318 -32.91 -36.70 -0.78
C THR A 318 -34.33 -36.75 -1.35
N LEU A 319 -34.55 -36.11 -2.51
CA LEU A 319 -35.85 -36.13 -3.19
C LEU A 319 -36.20 -37.51 -3.74
N GLU A 320 -35.22 -38.25 -4.27
CA GLU A 320 -35.41 -39.63 -4.73
C GLU A 320 -35.90 -40.55 -3.60
N THR A 321 -35.32 -40.43 -2.40
CA THR A 321 -35.78 -41.18 -1.21
C THR A 321 -37.23 -40.84 -0.86
N LYS A 322 -37.58 -39.56 -0.78
CA LYS A 322 -38.96 -39.12 -0.49
C LYS A 322 -39.95 -39.59 -1.55
N LEU A 323 -39.55 -39.59 -2.82
CA LEU A 323 -40.37 -40.06 -3.91
C LEU A 323 -40.62 -41.57 -3.81
N LEU A 324 -39.63 -42.35 -3.35
CA LEU A 324 -39.81 -43.77 -3.07
C LEU A 324 -40.81 -44.00 -1.94
N GLU A 325 -40.70 -43.24 -0.83
CA GLU A 325 -41.66 -43.29 0.28
C GLU A 325 -43.09 -42.97 -0.20
N ILE A 326 -43.26 -41.90 -0.99
CA ILE A 326 -44.57 -41.53 -1.54
C ILE A 326 -45.13 -42.63 -2.44
N LYS A 327 -44.31 -43.24 -3.30
CA LYS A 327 -44.72 -44.38 -4.15
C LYS A 327 -45.19 -45.58 -3.33
N GLU A 328 -44.49 -45.89 -2.24
CA GLU A 328 -44.91 -46.95 -1.33
C GLU A 328 -46.26 -46.62 -0.68
N THR A 329 -46.45 -45.38 -0.20
CA THR A 329 -47.73 -44.95 0.38
C THR A 329 -48.89 -44.98 -0.62
N SER A 330 -48.66 -44.57 -1.88
CA SER A 330 -49.66 -44.64 -2.94
C SER A 330 -50.08 -46.09 -3.20
N SER A 331 -49.10 -46.99 -3.34
CA SER A 331 -49.37 -48.40 -3.61
C SER A 331 -50.16 -49.05 -2.47
N ARG A 332 -49.85 -48.68 -1.21
CA ARG A 332 -50.62 -49.13 -0.04
C ARG A 332 -52.06 -48.64 -0.07
N LEU A 333 -52.28 -47.37 -0.38
CA LEU A 333 -53.62 -46.78 -0.46
C LEU A 333 -54.44 -47.38 -1.60
N ASP A 334 -53.82 -47.66 -2.75
CA ASP A 334 -54.50 -48.31 -3.87
C ASP A 334 -55.05 -49.68 -3.49
N ILE A 335 -54.27 -50.47 -2.72
CA ILE A 335 -54.72 -51.76 -2.19
C ILE A 335 -55.89 -51.58 -1.21
N GLU A 336 -55.80 -50.59 -0.30
CA GLU A 336 -56.85 -50.30 0.67
C GLU A 336 -58.16 -49.87 -0.01
N ILE A 337 -58.08 -49.00 -1.02
CA ILE A 337 -59.23 -48.56 -1.81
C ILE A 337 -59.90 -49.75 -2.49
N GLN A 338 -59.14 -50.60 -3.19
CA GLN A 338 -59.69 -51.81 -3.85
C GLN A 338 -60.40 -52.74 -2.86
N GLN A 339 -59.85 -52.89 -1.65
CA GLN A 339 -60.47 -53.71 -0.60
C GLN A 339 -61.77 -53.10 -0.05
N LEU A 340 -61.84 -51.77 0.06
CA LEU A 340 -63.03 -51.05 0.52
C LEU A 340 -64.13 -51.04 -0.55
N GLU A 341 -63.77 -50.82 -1.82
CA GLU A 341 -64.69 -50.90 -2.96
C GLU A 341 -65.35 -52.27 -3.05
N ALA A 342 -64.60 -53.36 -2.88
CA ALA A 342 -65.15 -54.71 -2.86
C ALA A 342 -66.17 -54.95 -1.72
N LYS A 343 -66.11 -54.18 -0.63
CA LYS A 343 -67.04 -54.27 0.50
C LYS A 343 -68.19 -53.26 0.42
N SER A 344 -68.07 -52.21 -0.39
CA SER A 344 -69.04 -51.12 -0.52
C SER A 344 -70.45 -51.60 -0.83
N GLU A 345 -70.61 -52.54 -1.78
CA GLU A 345 -71.94 -53.08 -2.14
C GLU A 345 -72.62 -53.78 -0.94
N ASN A 346 -71.84 -54.42 -0.07
CA ASN A 346 -72.35 -55.06 1.15
C ASN A 346 -72.78 -54.03 2.19
N TYR A 347 -72.00 -52.95 2.34
CA TYR A 347 -72.30 -51.88 3.28
C TYR A 347 -73.55 -51.10 2.89
N GLU A 348 -73.74 -50.80 1.62
CA GLU A 348 -74.94 -50.11 1.12
C GLU A 348 -76.21 -50.92 1.38
N LEU A 349 -76.16 -52.23 1.12
CA LEU A 349 -77.27 -53.16 1.42
C LEU A 349 -77.60 -53.20 2.91
N LYS A 350 -76.58 -53.40 3.77
CA LYS A 350 -76.77 -53.43 5.23
C LYS A 350 -77.27 -52.09 5.79
N PHE A 351 -76.78 -50.98 5.26
CA PHE A 351 -77.22 -49.65 5.67
C PHE A 351 -78.71 -49.46 5.39
N ARG A 352 -79.16 -49.84 4.19
CA ARG A 352 -80.58 -49.76 3.80
C ARG A 352 -81.45 -50.65 4.67
N GLU A 353 -81.00 -51.87 4.95
CA GLU A 353 -81.71 -52.82 5.80
C GLU A 353 -81.92 -52.28 7.23
N VAL A 354 -80.91 -51.63 7.81
CA VAL A 354 -81.01 -50.98 9.12
C VAL A 354 -81.90 -49.74 9.07
N ALA A 355 -81.80 -48.94 8.01
CA ALA A 355 -82.57 -47.70 7.87
C ALA A 355 -84.08 -47.95 7.67
N GLU A 356 -84.47 -49.06 7.05
CA GLU A 356 -85.86 -49.44 6.81
C GLU A 356 -86.47 -50.29 7.95
N ALA A 357 -85.69 -50.61 8.99
CA ALA A 357 -86.15 -51.41 10.12
C ALA A 357 -87.20 -50.66 10.99
N PRO A 358 -88.19 -51.35 11.58
CA PRO A 358 -89.16 -50.74 12.48
C PRO A 358 -88.48 -50.23 13.77
N TRP A 359 -88.94 -49.09 14.28
CA TRP A 359 -88.42 -48.42 15.48
C TRP A 359 -88.51 -49.24 16.76
#